data_AF-A0A2N6ASG9-F1
#
_entry.id   AF-A0A2N6ASG9-F1
#
_cell.length_a   1.000
_cell.length_b   1.000
_cell.length_c   1.000
_cell.angle_alpha   90.00
_cell.angle_beta   90.00
_cell.angle_gamma   90.00
#
_symmetry.space_group_name_H-M   'P 1'
#
loop_
_entity.id
_entity.type
_entity.pdbx_description
1 polymer ?
#
loop_
_entity_poly.entity_id
_entity_poly.type
_entity_poly.pdbx_seq_one_letter_code
_entity_poly.pdbx_strand_id
1 'polypeptide(L)'
;MPKKTIILTALLICAGLMPVQATLPAATKPYVACRAGSAAPEQVMAACTRDIAAAINDAARAMAYQSRGNVFRYRKQTGKALADWAEAIRLYPAASPSYFNMGVVYLSETPVQLEK
;
A
#
# COMPACT_ATOMS: atom_id res chain seq x y z
N MET A 1 -49.05 23.10 -55.65
CA MET A 1 -47.65 23.53 -55.82
C MET A 1 -46.93 23.48 -54.47
N PRO A 2 -46.11 22.46 -54.17
CA PRO A 2 -45.30 22.42 -52.94
C PRO A 2 -43.96 23.17 -53.13
N LYS A 3 -43.64 24.06 -52.20
CA LYS A 3 -42.35 24.78 -52.11
C LYS A 3 -41.39 24.00 -51.19
N LYS A 4 -40.22 23.60 -51.75
CA LYS A 4 -38.83 23.84 -51.26
C LYS A 4 -38.66 24.05 -49.73
N THR A 5 -37.76 23.46 -48.96
CA THR A 5 -36.40 22.88 -49.10
C THR A 5 -36.03 22.33 -47.70
N ILE A 6 -35.04 21.45 -47.55
CA ILE A 6 -33.96 21.47 -46.51
C ILE A 6 -33.39 20.05 -46.32
N ILE A 7 -32.10 19.95 -46.63
CA ILE A 7 -31.19 18.84 -46.42
C ILE A 7 -30.95 18.68 -44.90
N LEU A 8 -30.99 17.47 -44.35
CA LEU A 8 -30.33 17.19 -43.07
C LEU A 8 -29.73 15.77 -43.08
N THR A 9 -28.42 15.75 -43.20
CA THR A 9 -27.52 14.67 -42.80
C THR A 9 -27.65 14.40 -41.29
N ALA A 10 -27.52 13.14 -40.86
CA ALA A 10 -26.55 12.71 -39.84
C ALA A 10 -26.92 11.36 -39.21
N LEU A 11 -25.91 10.48 -39.16
CA LEU A 11 -25.86 9.23 -38.43
C LEU A 11 -26.40 9.34 -37.00
N LEU A 12 -27.17 8.34 -36.57
CA LEU A 12 -27.35 8.00 -35.15
C LEU A 12 -27.08 6.50 -34.96
N ILE A 13 -25.80 6.17 -34.85
CA ILE A 13 -25.35 4.91 -34.28
C ILE A 13 -25.51 5.06 -32.76
N CYS A 14 -26.63 4.56 -32.23
CA CYS A 14 -26.80 4.39 -30.79
C CYS A 14 -25.95 3.20 -30.31
N ALA A 15 -24.64 3.39 -30.25
CA ALA A 15 -23.77 2.54 -29.44
C ALA A 15 -24.11 2.85 -27.98
N GLY A 16 -24.95 2.01 -27.39
CA GLY A 16 -25.33 2.07 -25.98
C GLY A 16 -24.10 1.89 -25.09
N LEU A 17 -23.48 3.01 -24.71
CA LEU A 17 -22.59 3.12 -23.58
C LEU A 17 -23.39 2.79 -22.33
N MET A 18 -23.30 1.55 -21.85
CA MET A 18 -23.61 1.32 -20.45
C MET A 18 -22.56 2.09 -19.63
N PRO A 19 -22.97 2.94 -18.67
CA PRO A 19 -22.02 3.48 -17.71
C PRO A 19 -21.53 2.30 -16.88
N VAL A 20 -20.24 1.97 -17.02
CA VAL A 20 -19.54 1.15 -16.03
C VAL A 20 -19.59 1.94 -14.74
N GLN A 21 -20.57 1.64 -13.89
CA GLN A 21 -20.60 2.15 -12.54
C GLN A 21 -19.41 1.51 -11.83
N ALA A 22 -18.35 2.29 -11.63
CA ALA A 22 -17.28 1.95 -10.72
C ALA A 22 -17.88 1.95 -9.30
N THR A 23 -18.30 0.77 -8.84
CA THR A 23 -18.61 0.57 -7.43
C THR A 23 -17.30 0.66 -6.67
N LEU A 24 -17.02 1.83 -6.10
CA LEU A 24 -15.97 1.94 -5.09
C LEU A 24 -16.39 1.05 -3.92
N PRO A 25 -15.57 0.09 -3.47
CA PRO A 25 -15.91 -0.70 -2.30
C PRO A 25 -16.11 0.25 -1.12
N ALA A 26 -17.18 0.01 -0.35
CA ALA A 26 -17.47 0.72 0.89
C ALA A 26 -16.18 0.82 1.72
N ALA A 27 -15.88 2.03 2.20
CA ALA A 27 -14.64 2.40 2.87
C ALA A 27 -14.21 1.36 3.91
N THR A 28 -13.39 0.41 3.47
CA THR A 28 -12.58 -0.37 4.37
C THR A 28 -11.57 0.62 4.95
N LYS A 29 -11.49 0.71 6.28
CA LYS A 29 -10.64 1.71 6.95
C LYS A 29 -9.25 1.72 6.30
N PRO A 30 -8.66 2.86 5.90
CA PRO A 30 -7.52 2.92 4.97
C PRO A 30 -6.35 1.99 5.35
N TYR A 31 -6.13 1.80 6.65
CA TYR A 31 -5.09 0.94 7.21
C TYR A 31 -5.26 -0.57 7.01
N VAL A 32 -6.45 -1.07 6.64
CA VAL A 32 -6.65 -2.52 6.42
C VAL A 32 -5.90 -3.02 5.18
N ALA A 33 -5.66 -2.17 4.19
CA ALA A 33 -4.91 -2.54 2.98
C ALA A 33 -3.43 -2.82 3.29
N CYS A 34 -2.83 -2.03 4.19
CA CYS A 34 -1.45 -2.26 4.62
C CYS A 34 -1.30 -3.50 5.54
N ARG A 35 -2.38 -3.94 6.19
CA ARG A 35 -2.38 -5.10 7.11
C ARG A 35 -2.58 -6.46 6.39
N ALA A 36 -3.01 -6.48 5.13
CA ALA A 36 -3.41 -7.71 4.45
C ALA A 36 -2.20 -8.55 3.98
N GLY A 37 -1.91 -9.64 4.71
CA GLY A 37 -0.85 -10.60 4.41
C GLY A 37 -1.04 -11.48 3.16
N SER A 38 -1.87 -11.05 2.20
CA SER A 38 -2.12 -11.73 0.92
C SER A 38 -2.07 -10.79 -0.29
N ALA A 39 -1.78 -9.50 -0.10
CA ALA A 39 -1.58 -8.57 -1.19
C ALA A 39 -0.15 -8.68 -1.75
N ALA A 40 0.00 -8.49 -3.06
CA ALA A 40 1.30 -8.50 -3.70
C ALA A 40 2.20 -7.39 -3.09
N PRO A 41 3.53 -7.61 -2.98
CA PRO A 41 4.42 -6.69 -2.25
C PRO A 41 4.29 -5.22 -2.70
N GLU A 42 4.07 -4.96 -3.98
CA GLU A 42 3.87 -3.60 -4.50
C GLU A 42 2.58 -2.94 -4.01
N GLN A 43 1.50 -3.71 -3.86
CA GLN A 43 0.22 -3.20 -3.36
C GLN A 43 0.33 -2.84 -1.88
N VAL A 44 1.01 -3.67 -1.10
CA VAL A 44 1.29 -3.41 0.33
C VAL A 44 2.13 -2.14 0.47
N MET A 45 3.20 -1.99 -0.32
CA MET A 45 4.07 -0.81 -0.28
C MET A 45 3.32 0.50 -0.53
N ALA A 46 2.46 0.53 -1.55
CA ALA A 46 1.68 1.71 -1.91
C ALA A 46 0.64 2.04 -0.82
N ALA A 47 -0.07 1.02 -0.32
CA ALA A 47 -1.04 1.17 0.76
C ALA A 47 -0.39 1.72 2.03
N CYS A 48 0.69 1.10 2.51
CA CYS A 48 1.38 1.53 3.73
C CYS A 48 1.94 2.95 3.60
N THR A 49 2.44 3.35 2.43
CA THR A 49 2.96 4.71 2.21
C THR A 49 1.85 5.75 2.33
N ARG A 50 0.67 5.49 1.75
CA ARG A 50 -0.49 6.36 1.91
C ARG A 50 -0.94 6.43 3.38
N ASP A 51 -1.00 5.30 4.07
CA ASP A 51 -1.53 5.24 5.43
C ASP A 51 -0.60 5.94 6.44
N ILE A 52 0.72 5.87 6.22
CA ILE A 52 1.71 6.65 6.98
C ILE A 52 1.46 8.16 6.82
N ALA A 53 1.23 8.63 5.58
CA ALA A 53 0.98 10.03 5.27
C ALA A 53 -0.37 10.54 5.81
N ALA A 54 -1.39 9.68 5.83
CA ALA A 54 -2.73 10.03 6.30
C ALA A 54 -2.82 10.29 7.81
N ALA A 55 -1.78 9.94 8.58
CA ALA A 55 -1.64 10.28 10.00
C ALA A 55 -2.85 9.91 10.90
N ILE A 56 -3.45 8.74 10.65
CA ILE A 56 -4.71 8.31 11.30
C ILE A 56 -4.59 8.28 12.84
N ASN A 57 -3.53 7.67 13.36
CA ASN A 57 -3.06 7.74 14.76
C ASN A 57 -1.70 7.01 14.88
N ASP A 58 -1.04 7.14 16.03
CA ASP A 58 0.29 6.55 16.27
C ASP A 58 0.32 5.04 16.13
N ALA A 59 -0.66 4.33 16.69
CA ALA A 59 -0.70 2.86 16.62
C ALA A 59 -0.89 2.37 15.18
N ALA A 60 -1.79 2.98 14.41
CA ALA A 60 -2.03 2.65 13.02
C ALA A 60 -0.80 2.98 12.15
N ARG A 61 -0.16 4.12 12.39
CA ARG A 61 1.05 4.54 11.69
C ARG A 61 2.22 3.62 12.02
N ALA A 62 2.38 3.20 13.28
CA ALA A 62 3.40 2.24 13.68
C ALA A 62 3.22 0.88 12.96
N MET A 63 1.99 0.38 12.87
CA MET A 63 1.69 -0.83 12.08
C MET A 63 2.04 -0.64 10.60
N ALA A 64 1.73 0.52 10.02
CA ALA A 64 2.01 0.79 8.62
C ALA A 64 3.52 0.83 8.31
N TYR A 65 4.31 1.46 9.18
CA TYR A 65 5.76 1.41 9.12
C TYR A 65 6.28 -0.03 9.27
N GLN A 66 5.75 -0.81 10.23
CA GLN A 66 6.16 -2.19 10.42
C GLN A 66 5.92 -3.07 9.18
N SER A 67 4.72 -3.01 8.60
CA SER A 67 4.37 -3.73 7.37
C SER A 67 5.26 -3.32 6.20
N ARG A 68 5.50 -2.02 6.01
CA ARG A 68 6.35 -1.53 4.92
C ARG A 68 7.80 -1.97 5.10
N GLY A 69 8.31 -1.95 6.33
CA GLY A 69 9.63 -2.49 6.69
C GLY A 69 9.77 -3.98 6.36
N ASN A 70 8.72 -4.78 6.61
CA ASN A 70 8.71 -6.20 6.25
C ASN A 70 8.83 -6.41 4.73
N VAL A 71 8.17 -5.59 3.92
CA VAL A 71 8.29 -5.65 2.46
C VAL A 71 9.68 -5.20 2.00
N PHE A 72 10.26 -4.17 2.60
CA PHE A 72 11.64 -3.78 2.32
C PHE A 72 12.64 -4.89 2.65
N ARG A 73 12.46 -5.58 3.79
CA ARG A 73 13.28 -6.75 4.14
C ARG A 73 13.13 -7.86 3.10
N TYR A 74 11.91 -8.19 2.69
CA TYR A 74 11.66 -9.19 1.63
C TYR A 74 12.38 -8.82 0.32
N ARG A 75 12.45 -7.53 -0.01
CA ARG A 75 13.18 -6.99 -1.17
C ARG A 75 14.68 -6.81 -0.93
N LYS A 76 15.24 -7.29 0.18
CA LYS A 76 16.66 -7.14 0.58
C LYS A 76 17.11 -5.67 0.71
N GLN A 77 16.18 -4.74 0.91
CA GLN A 77 16.47 -3.32 1.14
C GLN A 77 16.59 -3.06 2.65
N THR A 78 17.58 -3.70 3.28
CA THR A 78 17.68 -3.76 4.74
C THR A 78 17.71 -2.40 5.43
N GLY A 79 18.49 -1.43 4.91
CA GLY A 79 18.56 -0.10 5.51
C GLY A 79 17.20 0.62 5.58
N LYS A 80 16.36 0.45 4.55
CA LYS A 80 14.99 1.00 4.56
C LYS A 80 14.08 0.25 5.52
N ALA A 81 14.25 -1.07 5.63
CA ALA A 81 13.51 -1.87 6.59
C ALA A 81 13.80 -1.46 8.04
N LEU A 82 15.08 -1.28 8.37
CA LEU A 82 15.52 -0.80 9.69
C LEU A 82 14.97 0.60 10.01
N ALA A 83 15.00 1.52 9.05
CA ALA A 83 14.45 2.87 9.22
C ALA A 83 12.93 2.85 9.51
N ASP A 84 12.17 2.07 8.75
CA ASP A 84 10.73 1.92 8.97
C ASP A 84 10.44 1.26 10.33
N TRP A 85 11.16 0.21 10.69
CA TRP A 85 10.99 -0.44 12.00
C TRP A 85 11.35 0.48 13.17
N ALA A 86 12.38 1.31 13.04
CA ALA A 86 12.75 2.30 14.05
C ALA A 86 11.63 3.32 14.26
N GLU A 87 10.99 3.78 13.20
CA GLU A 87 9.86 4.71 13.31
C GLU A 87 8.62 4.05 13.92
N ALA A 88 8.35 2.78 13.58
CA ALA A 88 7.31 2.00 14.23
C ALA A 88 7.53 1.88 15.75
N ILE A 89 8.78 1.65 16.16
CA ILE A 89 9.18 1.58 17.58
C ILE A 89 9.04 2.95 18.26
N ARG A 90 9.44 4.03 17.58
CA ARG A 90 9.32 5.40 18.12
C ARG A 90 7.87 5.76 18.45
N LEU A 91 6.94 5.34 17.59
CA LEU A 91 5.50 5.63 17.72
C LEU A 91 4.80 4.70 18.72
N TYR A 92 5.17 3.42 18.74
CA TYR A 92 4.57 2.42 19.61
C TYR A 92 5.65 1.48 20.17
N PRO A 93 6.37 1.89 21.22
CA PRO A 93 7.53 1.16 21.73
C PRO A 93 7.13 -0.12 22.46
N ALA A 94 5.98 -0.13 23.13
CA ALA A 94 5.51 -1.29 23.86
C ALA A 94 5.14 -2.43 22.89
N ALA A 95 5.83 -3.56 23.00
CA ALA A 95 5.55 -4.80 22.26
C ALA A 95 5.62 -4.69 20.72
N SER A 96 6.41 -3.77 20.16
CA SER A 96 6.56 -3.65 18.71
C SER A 96 7.20 -4.91 18.10
N PRO A 97 6.54 -5.64 17.18
CA PRO A 97 7.17 -6.79 16.52
C PRO A 97 8.38 -6.42 15.66
N SER A 98 8.58 -5.12 15.42
CA SER A 98 9.76 -4.53 14.80
C SER A 98 11.07 -4.90 15.52
N TYR A 99 11.08 -5.03 16.85
CA TYR A 99 12.29 -5.45 17.58
C TYR A 99 12.77 -6.83 17.16
N PHE A 100 11.85 -7.79 17.04
CA PHE A 100 12.16 -9.14 16.59
C PHE A 100 12.72 -9.13 15.16
N ASN A 101 12.08 -8.36 14.27
CA ASN A 101 12.50 -8.24 12.88
C ASN A 101 13.90 -7.63 12.72
N MET A 102 14.25 -6.63 13.54
CA MET A 102 15.58 -6.04 13.58
C MET A 102 16.62 -7.06 14.08
N GLY A 103 16.31 -7.83 15.13
CA GLY A 103 17.19 -8.87 15.65
C GLY A 103 17.55 -9.93 14.60
N VAL A 104 16.56 -10.40 13.82
CA VAL A 104 16.78 -11.34 12.71
C VAL A 104 17.74 -10.75 11.67
N VAL A 105 17.56 -9.47 11.33
CA VAL A 105 18.44 -8.78 10.38
C VAL A 105 19.86 -8.68 10.93
N TYR A 106 20.04 -8.20 12.15
CA TYR A 106 21.38 -8.05 12.73
C TYR A 106 22.12 -9.38 12.81
N LEU A 107 21.45 -10.46 13.22
CA LEU A 107 22.05 -11.80 13.25
C LEU A 107 22.45 -12.31 11.86
N SER A 108 21.69 -11.93 10.81
CA SER A 108 22.01 -12.31 9.43
C SER A 108 23.16 -11.50 8.81
N GLU A 109 23.37 -10.27 9.28
CA GLU A 109 24.42 -9.38 8.77
C GLU A 109 25.73 -9.47 9.58
N THR A 110 25.68 -9.87 10.85
CA THR A 110 26.89 -10.19 11.61
C THR A 110 27.54 -11.45 11.05
N PRO A 111 28.82 -11.40 10.65
CA PRO A 111 29.57 -12.62 10.36
C PRO A 111 29.64 -13.43 11.65
N VAL A 112 28.99 -14.58 11.68
CA VAL A 112 29.16 -15.53 12.78
C VAL A 112 30.59 -16.08 12.65
N GLN A 113 31.51 -15.50 13.42
CA GLN A 113 32.84 -16.08 13.58
C GLN A 113 32.67 -17.36 14.39
N LEU A 114 32.52 -18.47 13.69
CA LEU A 114 32.63 -19.79 14.29
C LEU A 114 34.12 -19.99 14.61
N GLU A 115 34.51 -19.65 15.84
CA GLU A 115 35.78 -20.12 16.38
C GLU A 115 35.70 -21.64 16.44
N LYS A 116 36.55 -22.31 15.65
CA LYS A 116 36.74 -23.76 15.65
C LYS A 116 37.75 -24.16 16.71
#